data_AF-A0A4Q6C198-F1
#
_entry.id   AF-A0A4Q6C198-F1
#
_cell.length_a   1.000
_cell.length_b   1.000
_cell.length_c   1.000
_cell.angle_alpha   90.00
_cell.angle_beta   90.00
_cell.angle_gamma   90.00
#
_symmetry.space_group_name_H-M   'P 1'
#
loop_
_entity.id
_entity.type
_entity.pdbx_description
1 polymer ?
#
loop_
_entity_poly.entity_id
_entity_poly.type
_entity_poly.pdbx_seq_one_letter_code
_entity_poly.pdbx_strand_id
1 'polypeptide(L)'
;TDRLGIQDFLSFRGSKDLVSAEISPFNAYKKVFGMSSTGPSDARLLLRKSVNDYVKEGMSALLASSKLSSSDKDRLQLHMDGIRDTEKKIAIHLSDERISQMEKGSNVSQYENNTIEVLKMQLDVIAIAIAAGSFRAVTIQIGAGIDATQYLIKGQRFAGAHAISHRVATQMPFMDGAPLAGAEEMHIQLDIMHAELFKYLLDRLSSYKFGNQTLLDFGTVMWFSEIADGPSHSHDNIPHILAGSAGNTLKVGNYVSGNSHVNKILNTVGTAVGVKNAQGGPLDNFGDKDLVAENKDGKAAGTIAAMLK
;
A
#
# COMPACT_ATOMS: atom_id res chain seq x y z
N THR A 1 -23.34 -20.20 -10.39
CA THR A 1 -22.11 -20.98 -10.64
C THR A 1 -20.89 -20.12 -10.32
N ASP A 2 -20.91 -19.43 -9.16
CA ASP A 2 -19.96 -18.34 -8.85
C ASP A 2 -19.04 -18.70 -7.69
N ARG A 3 -18.15 -19.69 -7.87
CA ARG A 3 -17.16 -20.06 -6.85
C ARG A 3 -15.70 -19.97 -7.32
N LEU A 4 -15.42 -19.24 -8.40
CA LEU A 4 -14.07 -19.15 -8.98
C LEU A 4 -13.72 -17.73 -9.43
N GLY A 5 -13.87 -16.75 -8.54
CA GLY A 5 -13.39 -15.39 -8.78
C GLY A 5 -12.80 -14.83 -7.50
N ILE A 6 -11.51 -15.05 -7.27
CA ILE A 6 -10.75 -14.13 -6.43
C ILE A 6 -10.80 -12.81 -7.18
N GLN A 7 -11.74 -11.95 -6.78
CA GLN A 7 -11.89 -10.62 -7.35
C GLN A 7 -10.74 -9.78 -6.79
N ASP A 8 -9.76 -9.44 -7.63
CA ASP A 8 -8.57 -8.63 -7.30
C ASP A 8 -8.93 -7.15 -7.03
N PHE A 9 -9.92 -6.90 -6.16
CA PHE A 9 -10.41 -5.58 -5.82
C PHE A 9 -10.57 -5.47 -4.30
N LEU A 10 -9.94 -4.44 -3.72
CA LEU A 10 -9.99 -4.18 -2.27
C LEU A 10 -10.95 -3.04 -1.90
N SER A 11 -11.49 -2.30 -2.87
CA SER A 11 -12.21 -1.07 -2.62
C SER A 11 -13.48 -0.94 -3.46
N PHE A 12 -14.51 -0.40 -2.83
CA PHE A 12 -15.85 -0.23 -3.39
C PHE A 12 -16.35 1.16 -3.04
N ARG A 13 -17.03 1.85 -3.99
CA ARG A 13 -17.71 3.13 -3.71
C ARG A 13 -19.06 2.92 -3.03
N GLY A 14 -19.63 1.74 -3.20
CA GLY A 14 -20.92 1.31 -2.69
C GLY A 14 -21.12 -0.17 -2.96
N SER A 15 -22.29 -0.70 -2.62
CA SER A 15 -22.60 -2.11 -2.83
C SER A 15 -22.37 -2.52 -4.29
N LYS A 16 -21.44 -3.46 -4.52
CA LYS A 16 -21.04 -3.97 -5.85
C LYS A 16 -20.49 -2.93 -6.84
N ASP A 17 -20.22 -1.70 -6.39
CA ASP A 17 -19.58 -0.66 -7.22
C ASP A 17 -18.07 -0.68 -6.97
N LEU A 18 -17.38 -1.44 -7.81
CA LEU A 18 -15.94 -1.68 -7.72
C LEU A 18 -15.14 -0.40 -8.02
N VAL A 19 -14.14 -0.13 -7.19
CA VAL A 19 -13.10 0.84 -7.51
C VAL A 19 -11.95 0.10 -8.18
N SER A 20 -11.69 0.42 -9.46
CA SER A 20 -10.52 -0.12 -10.16
C SER A 20 -9.22 0.29 -9.46
N ALA A 21 -8.32 -0.67 -9.31
CA ALA A 21 -6.98 -0.40 -8.82
C ALA A 21 -6.19 0.49 -9.79
N GLU A 22 -5.34 1.36 -9.24
CA GLU A 22 -4.34 2.10 -10.01
C GLU A 22 -2.99 1.39 -9.88
N ILE A 23 -2.53 0.78 -10.97
CA ILE A 23 -1.31 -0.04 -11.02
C ILE A 23 -0.08 0.74 -11.51
N SER A 24 -0.27 1.97 -11.98
CA SER A 24 0.80 2.83 -12.46
C SER A 24 1.14 3.91 -11.42
N PRO A 25 2.38 3.94 -10.90
CA PRO A 25 2.82 5.05 -10.04
C PRO A 25 2.79 6.38 -10.78
N PHE A 26 2.97 6.39 -12.10
CA PHE A 26 2.89 7.61 -12.88
C PHE A 26 1.46 8.14 -13.00
N ASN A 27 0.47 7.29 -13.26
CA ASN A 27 -0.94 7.73 -13.28
C ASN A 27 -1.41 8.14 -11.89
N ALA A 28 -1.02 7.40 -10.84
CA ALA A 28 -1.29 7.77 -9.45
C ALA A 28 -0.72 9.16 -9.15
N TYR A 29 0.54 9.42 -9.53
CA TYR A 29 1.18 10.72 -9.40
C TYR A 29 0.41 11.83 -10.14
N LYS A 30 0.10 11.64 -11.43
CA LYS A 30 -0.68 12.61 -12.22
C LYS A 30 -2.01 12.93 -11.55
N LYS A 31 -2.70 11.92 -11.02
CA LYS A 31 -3.97 12.06 -10.31
C LYS A 31 -3.83 12.89 -9.03
N VAL A 32 -2.78 12.66 -8.23
CA VAL A 32 -2.49 13.43 -7.01
C VAL A 32 -2.31 14.92 -7.33
N PHE A 33 -1.66 15.24 -8.46
CA PHE A 33 -1.36 16.62 -8.86
C PHE A 33 -2.36 17.22 -9.87
N GLY A 34 -3.46 16.53 -10.19
CA GLY A 34 -4.48 17.04 -11.12
C GLY A 34 -3.96 17.27 -12.54
N MET A 35 -2.90 16.57 -12.94
CA MET A 35 -2.29 16.70 -14.26
C MET A 35 -3.18 15.96 -15.27
N SER A 36 -4.02 16.71 -15.98
CA SER A 36 -4.89 16.17 -17.03
C SER A 36 -4.08 15.42 -18.10
N SER A 37 -4.64 14.36 -18.67
CA SER A 37 -4.13 13.67 -19.87
C SER A 37 -4.07 14.57 -21.12
N THR A 38 -4.57 15.81 -21.03
CA THR A 38 -4.52 16.86 -22.05
C THR A 38 -3.32 17.81 -21.92
N GLY A 39 -2.36 17.51 -21.03
CA GLY A 39 -1.03 18.14 -21.03
C GLY A 39 -0.18 17.71 -22.23
N PRO A 40 1.05 18.25 -22.42
CA PRO A 40 1.87 17.93 -23.57
C PRO A 40 1.93 16.41 -23.76
N SER A 41 1.74 15.95 -24.99
CA SER A 41 1.69 14.54 -25.41
C SER A 41 2.92 13.70 -25.03
N ASP A 42 3.89 14.32 -24.39
CA ASP A 42 5.12 13.74 -23.87
C ASP A 42 5.06 13.69 -22.34
N ALA A 43 4.69 12.52 -21.80
CA ALA A 43 4.72 12.23 -20.36
C ALA A 43 6.10 12.47 -19.73
N ARG A 44 7.20 12.41 -20.50
CA ARG A 44 8.53 12.79 -20.00
C ARG A 44 8.73 14.29 -19.91
N LEU A 45 8.05 15.11 -20.71
CA LEU A 45 8.12 16.56 -20.53
C LEU A 45 7.55 16.97 -19.17
N LEU A 46 6.50 16.29 -18.71
CA LEU A 46 5.90 16.45 -17.38
C LEU A 46 6.80 15.94 -16.24
N LEU A 47 7.67 14.95 -16.48
CA LEU A 47 8.66 14.48 -15.50
C LEU A 47 9.94 15.33 -15.52
N ARG A 48 10.30 15.90 -16.68
CA ARG A 48 11.47 16.78 -16.84
C ARG A 48 11.23 18.16 -16.22
N LYS A 49 10.06 18.75 -16.48
CA LYS A 49 9.57 19.97 -15.81
C LYS A 49 8.79 19.53 -14.58
N SER A 50 9.41 19.63 -13.40
CA SER A 50 8.78 19.20 -12.16
C SER A 50 7.46 19.95 -11.94
N VAL A 51 6.47 19.34 -11.26
CA VAL A 51 5.30 20.11 -10.80
C VAL A 51 5.71 21.27 -9.90
N ASN A 52 6.85 21.14 -9.21
CA ASN A 52 7.45 22.19 -8.42
C ASN A 52 7.84 23.41 -9.25
N ASP A 53 8.18 23.23 -10.53
CA ASP A 53 8.60 24.33 -11.41
C ASP A 53 7.41 25.25 -11.75
N TYR A 54 6.18 24.71 -11.78
CA TYR A 54 4.96 25.49 -12.02
C TYR A 54 4.59 26.41 -10.85
N VAL A 55 4.99 26.06 -9.63
CA VAL A 55 4.68 26.81 -8.40
C VAL A 55 5.90 27.50 -7.81
N LYS A 56 7.03 27.50 -8.52
CA LYS A 56 8.34 27.93 -7.99
C LYS A 56 8.34 29.34 -7.41
N GLU A 57 7.73 30.31 -8.11
CA GLU A 57 7.67 31.70 -7.67
C GLU A 57 6.85 31.85 -6.37
N GLY A 58 5.65 31.24 -6.35
CA GLY A 58 4.79 31.24 -5.17
C GLY A 58 5.43 30.54 -3.97
N MET A 59 6.09 29.40 -4.20
CA MET A 59 6.84 28.69 -3.16
C MET A 59 8.01 29.53 -2.64
N SER A 60 8.76 30.20 -3.53
CA SER A 60 9.87 31.07 -3.11
C SER A 60 9.38 32.23 -2.25
N ALA A 61 8.26 32.86 -2.63
CA ALA A 61 7.62 33.91 -1.82
C ALA A 61 7.15 33.39 -0.46
N LEU A 62 6.55 32.18 -0.43
CA LEU A 62 6.11 31.53 0.80
C LEU A 62 7.30 31.23 1.73
N LEU A 63 8.38 30.64 1.22
CA LEU A 63 9.60 30.34 1.99
C LEU A 63 10.31 31.62 2.48
N ALA A 64 10.20 32.73 1.75
CA ALA A 64 10.70 34.03 2.17
C ALA A 64 9.86 34.70 3.28
N SER A 65 8.62 34.23 3.51
CA SER A 65 7.73 34.79 4.52
C SER A 65 8.31 34.68 5.93
N SER A 66 8.19 35.76 6.71
CA SER A 66 8.50 35.79 8.14
C SER A 66 7.44 35.11 9.00
N LYS A 67 6.27 34.78 8.42
CA LYS A 67 5.18 34.08 9.12
C LYS A 67 5.43 32.58 9.28
N LEU A 68 6.37 32.02 8.49
CA LEU A 68 6.73 30.61 8.60
C LEU A 68 7.89 30.43 9.57
N SER A 69 7.74 29.48 10.49
CA SER A 69 8.86 29.03 11.32
C SER A 69 9.91 28.32 10.47
N SER A 70 11.14 28.20 10.97
CA SER A 70 12.17 27.40 10.29
C SER A 70 11.72 25.95 10.07
N SER A 71 11.03 25.36 11.05
CA SER A 71 10.50 23.99 10.94
C SER A 71 9.42 23.85 9.86
N ASP A 72 8.60 24.87 9.62
CA ASP A 72 7.65 24.87 8.49
C ASP A 72 8.39 24.90 7.15
N LYS A 73 9.43 25.73 7.05
CA LYS A 73 10.24 25.84 5.84
C LYS A 73 10.95 24.53 5.52
N ASP A 74 11.54 23.88 6.52
CA ASP A 74 12.19 22.58 6.36
C ASP A 74 11.21 21.50 5.88
N ARG A 75 9.99 21.49 6.42
CA ARG A 75 8.93 20.57 5.97
C ARG A 75 8.51 20.82 4.52
N LEU A 76 8.30 22.09 4.16
CA LEU A 76 7.96 22.44 2.78
C LEU A 76 9.08 22.01 1.83
N GLN A 77 10.34 22.29 2.18
CA GLN A 77 11.49 21.87 1.39
C GLN A 77 11.56 20.35 1.24
N LEU A 78 11.42 19.59 2.35
CA LEU A 78 11.38 18.12 2.32
C LEU A 78 10.27 17.59 1.40
N HIS A 79 9.09 18.20 1.44
CA HIS A 79 7.98 17.80 0.57
C HIS A 79 8.31 18.03 -0.90
N MET A 80 8.89 19.20 -1.24
CA MET A 80 9.30 19.54 -2.59
C MET A 80 10.41 18.61 -3.10
N ASP A 81 11.40 18.30 -2.27
CA ASP A 81 12.47 17.36 -2.60
C ASP A 81 11.90 15.95 -2.81
N GLY A 82 10.96 15.51 -1.97
CA GLY A 82 10.27 14.23 -2.11
C GLY A 82 9.52 14.09 -3.43
N ILE A 83 8.83 15.15 -3.87
CA ILE A 83 8.18 15.20 -5.19
C ILE A 83 9.22 15.04 -6.30
N ARG A 84 10.29 15.84 -6.25
CA ARG A 84 11.32 15.86 -7.29
C ARG A 84 12.06 14.53 -7.40
N ASP A 85 12.34 13.89 -6.27
CA ASP A 85 12.99 12.58 -6.24
C ASP A 85 12.07 11.48 -6.76
N THR A 86 10.77 11.56 -6.48
CA THR A 86 9.78 10.62 -7.04
C THR A 86 9.68 10.76 -8.55
N GLU A 87 9.62 11.98 -9.09
CA GLU A 87 9.66 12.24 -10.53
C GLU A 87 10.92 11.65 -11.18
N LYS A 88 12.09 11.85 -10.57
CA LYS A 88 13.36 11.30 -11.07
C LYS A 88 13.35 9.77 -11.07
N LYS A 89 12.87 9.13 -10.00
CA LYS A 89 12.77 7.66 -9.93
C LYS A 89 11.88 7.13 -11.06
N ILE A 90 10.71 7.75 -11.28
CA ILE A 90 9.81 7.40 -12.39
C ILE A 90 10.54 7.54 -13.72
N ALA A 91 11.23 8.65 -13.95
CA ALA A 91 11.93 8.91 -15.22
C ALA A 91 13.12 7.96 -15.48
N ILE A 92 13.81 7.50 -14.42
CA ILE A 92 14.98 6.61 -14.50
C ILE A 92 14.56 5.15 -14.67
N HIS A 93 13.57 4.69 -13.89
CA HIS A 93 13.23 3.28 -13.80
C HIS A 93 12.12 2.83 -14.76
N LEU A 94 11.38 3.76 -15.36
CA LEU A 94 10.34 3.45 -16.35
C LEU A 94 10.74 3.97 -17.74
N SER A 95 10.76 3.07 -18.73
CA SER A 95 10.94 3.42 -20.14
C SER A 95 9.68 4.11 -20.70
N ASP A 96 9.82 4.81 -21.83
CA ASP A 96 8.69 5.47 -22.50
C ASP A 96 7.62 4.48 -22.93
N GLU A 97 8.04 3.31 -23.43
CA GLU A 97 7.14 2.21 -23.74
C GLU A 97 6.39 1.75 -22.50
N ARG A 98 7.09 1.62 -21.36
CA ARG A 98 6.47 1.18 -20.12
C ARG A 98 5.45 2.18 -19.59
N ILE A 99 5.77 3.47 -19.62
CA ILE A 99 4.82 4.52 -19.25
C ILE A 99 3.60 4.46 -20.17
N SER A 100 3.79 4.32 -21.49
CA SER A 100 2.68 4.20 -22.45
C SER A 100 1.81 2.97 -22.21
N GLN A 101 2.41 1.82 -21.88
CA GLN A 101 1.68 0.59 -21.54
C GLN A 101 0.89 0.74 -20.24
N MET A 102 1.49 1.36 -19.22
CA MET A 102 0.84 1.68 -17.95
C MET A 102 -0.34 2.64 -18.14
N GLU A 103 -0.22 3.66 -19.00
CA GLU A 103 -1.31 4.58 -19.34
C GLU A 103 -2.49 3.88 -20.03
N LYS A 104 -2.23 2.79 -20.76
CA LYS A 104 -3.26 1.96 -21.39
C LYS A 104 -3.90 0.94 -20.44
N GLY A 105 -3.49 0.91 -19.17
CA GLY A 105 -3.99 -0.04 -18.17
C GLY A 105 -3.52 -1.47 -18.41
N SER A 106 -2.49 -1.69 -19.23
CA SER A 106 -1.96 -3.02 -19.47
C SER A 106 -1.29 -3.55 -18.20
N ASN A 107 -1.65 -4.77 -17.79
CA ASN A 107 -1.06 -5.44 -16.63
C ASN A 107 0.31 -6.01 -17.01
N VAL A 108 1.32 -5.15 -17.12
CA VAL A 108 2.63 -5.53 -17.67
C VAL A 108 3.60 -5.99 -16.56
N SER A 109 3.11 -6.37 -15.37
CA SER A 109 3.99 -6.81 -14.27
C SER A 109 4.68 -8.16 -14.51
N GLN A 110 4.31 -8.89 -15.55
CA GLN A 110 4.65 -10.31 -15.63
C GLN A 110 6.11 -10.65 -15.98
N TYR A 111 6.99 -9.71 -16.40
CA TYR A 111 8.28 -10.13 -17.00
C TYR A 111 9.54 -9.28 -16.73
N GLU A 112 9.59 -8.36 -15.76
CA GLU A 112 10.77 -7.48 -15.60
C GLU A 112 11.38 -7.37 -14.18
N ASN A 113 12.65 -6.99 -14.13
CA ASN A 113 13.50 -6.96 -12.92
C ASN A 113 13.23 -5.77 -11.97
N ASN A 114 12.24 -4.94 -12.26
CA ASN A 114 12.03 -3.65 -11.60
C ASN A 114 10.78 -3.60 -10.69
N THR A 115 10.07 -4.72 -10.48
CA THR A 115 8.82 -4.77 -9.69
C THR A 115 8.95 -4.09 -8.33
N ILE A 116 10.05 -4.34 -7.60
CA ILE A 116 10.30 -3.73 -6.28
C ILE A 116 10.44 -2.20 -6.37
N GLU A 117 11.12 -1.70 -7.40
CA GLU A 117 11.26 -0.25 -7.60
C GLU A 117 9.94 0.40 -8.02
N VAL A 118 9.12 -0.30 -8.82
CA VAL A 118 7.75 0.16 -9.15
C VAL A 118 6.90 0.25 -7.89
N LEU A 119 6.96 -0.75 -7.01
CA LEU A 119 6.26 -0.72 -5.73
C LEU A 119 6.74 0.44 -4.84
N LYS A 120 8.05 0.66 -4.72
CA LYS A 120 8.58 1.81 -3.97
C LYS A 120 8.12 3.15 -4.53
N MET A 121 8.06 3.30 -5.86
CA MET A 121 7.50 4.50 -6.48
C MET A 121 6.02 4.70 -6.15
N GLN A 122 5.22 3.63 -6.12
CA GLN A 122 3.83 3.70 -5.66
C GLN A 122 3.75 4.16 -4.20
N LEU A 123 4.60 3.61 -3.32
CA LEU A 123 4.65 3.98 -1.90
C LEU A 123 5.11 5.45 -1.70
N ASP A 124 6.04 5.95 -2.52
CA ASP A 124 6.46 7.35 -2.51
C ASP A 124 5.28 8.28 -2.87
N VAL A 125 4.50 7.94 -3.90
CA VAL A 125 3.29 8.71 -4.29
C VAL A 125 2.27 8.71 -3.17
N ILE A 126 2.05 7.57 -2.50
CA ILE A 126 1.17 7.48 -1.32
C ILE A 126 1.65 8.42 -0.21
N ALA A 127 2.93 8.38 0.14
CA ALA A 127 3.49 9.23 1.19
C ALA A 127 3.34 10.73 0.86
N ILE A 128 3.59 11.13 -0.39
CA ILE A 128 3.37 12.51 -0.87
C ILE A 128 1.89 12.90 -0.72
N ALA A 129 0.97 12.04 -1.16
CA ALA A 129 -0.45 12.33 -1.17
C ALA A 129 -1.05 12.45 0.23
N ILE A 130 -0.60 11.63 1.18
CA ILE A 130 -0.96 11.74 2.60
C ILE A 130 -0.34 12.99 3.23
N ALA A 131 0.94 13.28 2.97
CA ALA A 131 1.62 14.45 3.51
C ALA A 131 0.99 15.78 3.03
N ALA A 132 0.54 15.83 1.78
CA ALA A 132 -0.18 16.97 1.22
C ALA A 132 -1.63 17.08 1.75
N GLY A 133 -2.14 16.05 2.43
CA GLY A 133 -3.53 15.98 2.88
C GLY A 133 -4.55 15.75 1.77
N SER A 134 -4.10 15.41 0.55
CA SER A 134 -4.94 15.14 -0.62
C SER A 134 -5.78 13.87 -0.45
N PHE A 135 -5.26 12.89 0.29
CA PHE A 135 -5.97 11.68 0.65
C PHE A 135 -5.88 11.45 2.17
N ARG A 136 -6.94 10.86 2.75
CA ARG A 136 -7.00 10.52 4.18
C ARG A 136 -6.88 9.02 4.45
N ALA A 137 -7.15 8.19 3.46
CA ALA A 137 -7.05 6.74 3.52
C ALA A 137 -6.63 6.20 2.16
N VAL A 138 -5.76 5.19 2.16
CA VAL A 138 -5.25 4.51 0.97
C VAL A 138 -5.14 3.02 1.27
N THR A 139 -5.50 2.18 0.30
CA THR A 139 -5.32 0.73 0.32
C THR A 139 -4.37 0.32 -0.78
N ILE A 140 -3.43 -0.57 -0.50
CA ILE A 140 -2.51 -1.14 -1.48
C ILE A 140 -2.59 -2.67 -1.41
N GLN A 141 -2.71 -3.30 -2.56
CA GLN A 141 -2.52 -4.74 -2.73
C GLN A 141 -1.19 -4.96 -3.43
N ILE A 142 -0.40 -5.91 -2.94
CA ILE A 142 0.79 -6.40 -3.63
C ILE A 142 0.51 -7.86 -3.99
N GLY A 143 0.53 -8.17 -5.28
CA GLY A 143 0.10 -9.47 -5.80
C GLY A 143 -1.41 -9.56 -6.04
N ALA A 144 -1.84 -10.76 -6.44
CA ALA A 144 -3.20 -11.12 -6.84
C ALA A 144 -3.46 -12.59 -6.51
N GLY A 145 -4.69 -13.07 -6.66
CA GLY A 145 -5.04 -14.45 -6.28
C GLY A 145 -4.19 -15.54 -6.95
N ILE A 146 -4.00 -15.45 -8.28
CA ILE A 146 -3.13 -16.35 -9.06
C ILE A 146 -1.90 -15.56 -9.51
N ASP A 147 -1.15 -15.03 -8.54
CA ASP A 147 0.01 -14.18 -8.83
C ASP A 147 1.20 -14.96 -9.40
N ALA A 148 1.40 -14.82 -10.71
CA ALA A 148 2.53 -15.40 -11.42
C ALA A 148 3.81 -14.53 -11.33
N THR A 149 3.79 -13.42 -10.57
CA THR A 149 4.91 -12.48 -10.47
C THR A 149 6.16 -13.18 -9.93
N GLN A 150 7.27 -13.02 -10.67
CA GLN A 150 8.59 -13.53 -10.28
C GLN A 150 9.48 -12.39 -9.79
N TYR A 151 9.96 -12.50 -8.55
CA TYR A 151 10.83 -11.50 -7.95
C TYR A 151 12.31 -11.84 -8.18
N LEU A 152 13.13 -10.80 -8.36
CA LEU A 152 14.59 -10.90 -8.29
C LEU A 152 15.03 -10.55 -6.88
N ILE A 153 15.38 -11.56 -6.08
CA ILE A 153 15.79 -11.36 -4.68
C ILE A 153 17.23 -11.83 -4.53
N LYS A 154 18.11 -10.96 -4.02
CA LYS A 154 19.54 -11.26 -3.82
C LYS A 154 20.22 -11.82 -5.08
N GLY A 155 19.84 -11.33 -6.26
CA GLY A 155 20.38 -11.76 -7.56
C GLY A 155 19.80 -13.07 -8.11
N GLN A 156 18.91 -13.74 -7.38
CA GLN A 156 18.23 -14.97 -7.83
C GLN A 156 16.80 -14.68 -8.29
N ARG A 157 16.43 -15.22 -9.46
CA ARG A 157 15.04 -15.25 -9.92
C ARG A 157 14.28 -16.33 -9.17
N PHE A 158 13.20 -15.95 -8.50
CA PHE A 158 12.31 -16.92 -7.87
C PHE A 158 11.20 -17.37 -8.81
N ALA A 159 10.55 -18.48 -8.46
CA ALA A 159 9.30 -18.90 -9.11
C ALA A 159 8.17 -17.86 -8.87
N GLY A 160 7.03 -18.04 -9.54
CA GLY A 160 5.88 -17.16 -9.33
C GLY A 160 5.40 -17.20 -7.88
N ALA A 161 5.01 -16.06 -7.30
CA ALA A 161 4.62 -15.94 -5.90
C ALA A 161 3.53 -16.93 -5.48
N HIS A 162 2.53 -17.17 -6.35
CA HIS A 162 1.47 -18.15 -6.12
C HIS A 162 1.98 -19.60 -6.04
N ALA A 163 2.88 -20.00 -6.94
CA ALA A 163 3.51 -21.33 -6.88
C ALA A 163 4.34 -21.51 -5.60
N ILE A 164 5.04 -20.46 -5.18
CA ILE A 164 5.81 -20.46 -3.93
C ILE A 164 4.90 -20.63 -2.72
N SER A 165 3.82 -19.84 -2.64
CA SER A 165 2.88 -19.91 -1.52
C SER A 165 2.18 -21.26 -1.43
N HIS A 166 1.84 -21.89 -2.57
CA HIS A 166 1.27 -23.24 -2.61
C HIS A 166 2.30 -24.37 -2.47
N ARG A 167 3.61 -24.07 -2.51
CA ARG A 167 4.71 -25.05 -2.44
C ARG A 167 4.72 -26.07 -3.60
N VAL A 168 4.08 -25.74 -4.72
CA VAL A 168 3.98 -26.60 -5.91
C VAL A 168 4.55 -25.87 -7.12
N ALA A 169 5.21 -26.59 -8.03
CA ALA A 169 5.87 -25.98 -9.19
C ALA A 169 4.90 -25.48 -10.28
N THR A 170 3.59 -25.67 -10.10
CA THR A 170 2.55 -25.23 -11.04
C THR A 170 1.90 -23.92 -10.59
N GLN A 171 1.48 -23.10 -11.56
CA GLN A 171 0.70 -21.89 -11.29
C GLN A 171 -0.81 -22.17 -11.17
N MET A 172 -1.25 -23.41 -11.44
CA MET A 172 -2.67 -23.77 -11.46
C MET A 172 -3.13 -24.26 -10.07
N PRO A 173 -4.06 -23.56 -9.41
CA PRO A 173 -4.48 -23.84 -8.03
C PRO A 173 -5.23 -25.18 -7.83
N PHE A 174 -5.47 -25.96 -8.89
CA PHE A 174 -6.27 -27.20 -8.86
C PHE A 174 -5.59 -28.39 -9.53
N MET A 175 -4.29 -28.30 -9.82
CA MET A 175 -3.54 -29.43 -10.39
C MET A 175 -2.52 -29.93 -9.39
N ASP A 176 -2.49 -31.24 -9.18
CA ASP A 176 -1.37 -31.91 -8.51
C ASP A 176 -0.08 -31.57 -9.26
N GLY A 177 0.79 -30.83 -8.59
CA GLY A 177 2.08 -30.39 -9.10
C GLY A 177 3.22 -31.08 -8.37
N ALA A 178 4.36 -31.22 -9.04
CA ALA A 178 5.58 -31.61 -8.35
C ALA A 178 5.89 -30.59 -7.24
N PRO A 179 6.38 -31.03 -6.06
CA PRO A 179 6.82 -30.12 -5.01
C PRO A 179 7.85 -29.13 -5.54
N LEU A 180 7.70 -27.85 -5.17
CA LEU A 180 8.67 -26.83 -5.52
C LEU A 180 9.83 -26.88 -4.52
N ALA A 181 10.99 -27.36 -4.96
CA ALA A 181 12.18 -27.43 -4.13
C ALA A 181 12.58 -26.03 -3.62
N GLY A 182 12.78 -25.90 -2.30
CA GLY A 182 13.13 -24.63 -1.66
C GLY A 182 11.99 -23.62 -1.54
N ALA A 183 10.73 -24.02 -1.76
CA ALA A 183 9.57 -23.12 -1.67
C ALA A 183 9.48 -22.37 -0.33
N GLU A 184 9.78 -23.05 0.79
CA GLU A 184 9.72 -22.43 2.12
C GLU A 184 10.73 -21.29 2.29
N GLU A 185 11.99 -21.51 1.91
CA GLU A 185 13.01 -20.46 1.93
C GLU A 185 12.65 -19.31 0.97
N MET A 186 12.17 -19.64 -0.24
CA MET A 186 11.70 -18.62 -1.18
C MET A 186 10.55 -17.79 -0.59
N HIS A 187 9.61 -18.41 0.12
CA HIS A 187 8.49 -17.73 0.76
C HIS A 187 8.96 -16.80 1.88
N ILE A 188 9.86 -17.25 2.75
CA ILE A 188 10.47 -16.40 3.80
C ILE A 188 11.13 -15.16 3.20
N GLN A 189 11.86 -15.32 2.11
CA GLN A 189 12.50 -14.19 1.42
C GLN A 189 11.49 -13.23 0.76
N LEU A 190 10.35 -13.73 0.27
CA LEU A 190 9.24 -12.88 -0.19
C LEU A 190 8.62 -12.09 0.96
N ASP A 191 8.37 -12.73 2.11
CA ASP A 191 7.83 -12.07 3.29
C ASP A 191 8.76 -10.98 3.81
N ILE A 192 10.07 -11.24 3.85
CA ILE A 192 11.08 -10.23 4.19
C ILE A 192 11.02 -9.05 3.21
N MET A 193 10.95 -9.33 1.90
CA MET A 193 10.86 -8.26 0.88
C MET A 193 9.59 -7.41 1.05
N HIS A 194 8.44 -8.02 1.35
CA HIS A 194 7.21 -7.28 1.65
C HIS A 194 7.31 -6.48 2.96
N ALA A 195 7.94 -7.04 4.00
CA ALA A 195 8.21 -6.32 5.24
C ALA A 195 9.14 -5.11 5.03
N GLU A 196 10.14 -5.24 4.15
CA GLU A 196 11.03 -4.14 3.77
C GLU A 196 10.27 -3.04 3.01
N LEU A 197 9.33 -3.38 2.15
CA LEU A 197 8.43 -2.41 1.49
C LEU A 197 7.51 -1.71 2.50
N PHE A 198 6.95 -2.45 3.46
CA PHE A 198 6.17 -1.86 4.55
C PHE A 198 7.02 -0.88 5.35
N LYS A 199 8.22 -1.29 5.78
CA LYS A 199 9.19 -0.42 6.46
C LYS A 199 9.53 0.81 5.63
N TYR A 200 9.74 0.64 4.32
CA TYR A 200 10.02 1.75 3.42
C TYR A 200 8.91 2.81 3.48
N LEU A 201 7.63 2.42 3.41
CA LEU A 201 6.52 3.36 3.56
C LEU A 201 6.54 4.06 4.93
N LEU A 202 6.80 3.33 6.01
CA LEU A 202 6.90 3.91 7.36
C LEU A 202 8.04 4.93 7.45
N ASP A 203 9.20 4.66 6.86
CA ASP A 203 10.34 5.59 6.81
C ASP A 203 9.97 6.86 6.03
N ARG A 204 9.26 6.73 4.89
CA ARG A 204 8.81 7.88 4.10
C ARG A 204 7.84 8.75 4.89
N LEU A 205 6.84 8.16 5.54
CA LEU A 205 5.91 8.90 6.40
C LEU A 205 6.64 9.54 7.59
N SER A 206 7.54 8.80 8.25
CA SER A 206 8.29 9.27 9.42
C SER A 206 9.29 10.39 9.10
N SER A 207 9.67 10.56 7.83
CA SER A 207 10.56 11.64 7.40
C SER A 207 9.94 13.03 7.59
N TYR A 208 8.62 13.16 7.49
CA TYR A 208 7.89 14.40 7.73
C TYR A 208 7.79 14.68 9.23
N LYS A 209 8.54 15.67 9.73
CA LYS A 209 8.65 15.99 11.17
C LYS A 209 7.71 17.12 11.60
N PHE A 210 7.03 16.94 12.73
CA PHE A 210 6.13 17.89 13.38
C PHE A 210 6.59 18.08 14.84
N GLY A 211 7.62 18.89 15.05
CA GLY A 211 8.29 18.98 16.35
C GLY A 211 8.89 17.63 16.75
N ASN A 212 8.46 17.07 17.89
CA ASN A 212 8.91 15.76 18.38
C ASN A 212 8.13 14.57 17.79
N GLN A 213 7.16 14.83 16.91
CA GLN A 213 6.35 13.82 16.24
C GLN A 213 6.66 13.77 14.75
N THR A 214 6.11 12.78 14.08
CA THR A 214 6.20 12.57 12.63
C THR A 214 4.81 12.41 12.03
N LEU A 215 4.68 12.45 10.70
CA LEU A 215 3.40 12.20 10.04
C LEU A 215 2.79 10.83 10.43
N LEU A 216 3.63 9.82 10.67
CA LEU A 216 3.19 8.49 11.11
C LEU A 216 2.48 8.54 12.48
N ASP A 217 2.83 9.49 13.36
CA ASP A 217 2.19 9.63 14.67
C ASP A 217 0.74 10.15 14.58
N PHE A 218 0.36 10.80 13.48
CA PHE A 218 -0.99 11.35 13.30
C PHE A 218 -1.95 10.38 12.63
N GLY A 219 -1.50 9.17 12.28
CA GLY A 219 -2.31 8.14 11.64
C GLY A 219 -1.87 6.73 12.03
N THR A 220 -2.28 5.75 11.25
CA THR A 220 -1.80 4.36 11.38
C THR A 220 -1.73 3.69 10.02
N VAL A 221 -0.77 2.78 9.84
CA VAL A 221 -0.63 1.91 8.66
C VAL A 221 -0.76 0.46 9.13
N MET A 222 -1.63 -0.30 8.47
CA MET A 222 -1.84 -1.71 8.76
C MET A 222 -1.24 -2.58 7.65
N TRP A 223 -0.46 -3.60 8.02
CA TRP A 223 0.08 -4.61 7.10
C TRP A 223 -0.30 -6.01 7.58
N PHE A 224 -0.79 -6.83 6.65
CA PHE A 224 -1.26 -8.20 6.89
C PHE A 224 -1.34 -8.96 5.54
N SER A 225 -1.47 -10.29 5.61
CA SER A 225 -1.79 -11.15 4.46
C SER A 225 -3.26 -11.60 4.49
N GLU A 226 -3.84 -11.94 3.34
CA GLU A 226 -5.22 -12.46 3.28
C GLU A 226 -5.35 -13.89 3.84
N ILE A 227 -4.28 -14.68 3.69
CA ILE A 227 -4.21 -16.10 4.02
C ILE A 227 -2.97 -16.33 4.88
N ALA A 228 -3.09 -17.19 5.91
CA ALA A 228 -2.00 -17.57 6.80
C ALA A 228 -1.13 -18.70 6.23
N ASP A 229 -1.73 -19.67 5.53
CA ASP A 229 -1.02 -20.78 4.90
C ASP A 229 -1.59 -21.08 3.51
N GLY A 230 -0.73 -21.00 2.49
CA GLY A 230 -1.10 -21.17 1.08
C GLY A 230 -1.63 -22.56 0.73
N PRO A 231 -0.99 -23.68 1.14
CA PRO A 231 -1.49 -25.02 0.81
C PRO A 231 -2.86 -25.34 1.38
N SER A 232 -3.15 -24.91 2.61
CA SER A 232 -4.45 -25.17 3.27
C SER A 232 -5.49 -24.07 3.07
N HIS A 233 -5.10 -22.92 2.50
CA HIS A 233 -5.91 -21.70 2.49
C HIS A 233 -6.44 -21.32 3.88
N SER A 234 -5.62 -21.52 4.92
CA SER A 234 -6.02 -21.20 6.29
C SER A 234 -6.19 -19.69 6.48
N HIS A 235 -7.31 -19.28 7.05
CA HIS A 235 -7.54 -17.90 7.52
C HIS A 235 -7.34 -17.75 9.04
N ASP A 236 -6.81 -18.77 9.68
CA ASP A 236 -6.53 -18.76 11.11
C ASP A 236 -5.09 -18.31 11.40
N ASN A 237 -4.93 -17.51 12.46
CA ASN A 237 -3.69 -16.95 12.99
C ASN A 237 -2.92 -16.01 12.04
N ILE A 238 -3.62 -15.24 11.21
CA ILE A 238 -3.01 -14.22 10.35
C ILE A 238 -2.42 -13.08 11.21
N PRO A 239 -1.11 -12.78 11.12
CA PRO A 239 -0.49 -11.66 11.82
C PRO A 239 -0.90 -10.33 11.19
N HIS A 240 -1.28 -9.37 12.04
CA HIS A 240 -1.54 -7.98 11.63
C HIS A 240 -0.58 -7.04 12.35
N ILE A 241 0.16 -6.24 11.59
CA ILE A 241 1.07 -5.21 12.10
C ILE A 241 0.43 -3.84 11.95
N LEU A 242 0.39 -3.07 13.03
CA LEU A 242 -0.07 -1.68 13.04
C LEU A 242 1.13 -0.77 13.37
N ALA A 243 1.36 0.26 12.57
CA ALA A 243 2.41 1.24 12.83
C ALA A 243 1.82 2.65 12.86
N GLY A 244 2.22 3.46 13.84
CA GLY A 244 1.64 4.78 14.09
C GLY A 244 0.58 4.79 15.18
N SER A 245 0.55 5.88 15.95
CA SER A 245 -0.23 5.99 17.18
C SER A 245 -1.62 6.62 17.00
N ALA A 246 -1.95 7.08 15.79
CA ALA A 246 -3.20 7.79 15.50
C ALA A 246 -3.49 8.91 16.53
N GLY A 247 -2.50 9.77 16.78
CA GLY A 247 -2.59 10.85 17.75
C GLY A 247 -2.58 10.37 19.21
N ASN A 248 -1.80 9.32 19.51
CA ASN A 248 -1.77 8.62 20.80
C ASN A 248 -3.06 7.86 21.17
N THR A 249 -4.01 7.70 20.25
CA THR A 249 -5.21 6.88 20.47
C THR A 249 -4.87 5.39 20.52
N LEU A 250 -3.90 4.96 19.70
CA LEU A 250 -3.34 3.60 19.73
C LEU A 250 -2.09 3.54 20.61
N LYS A 251 -2.04 2.54 21.49
CA LYS A 251 -0.87 2.29 22.35
C LYS A 251 0.20 1.52 21.59
N VAL A 252 1.25 2.22 21.15
CA VAL A 252 2.40 1.61 20.46
C VAL A 252 3.28 0.75 21.39
N GLY A 253 4.12 -0.11 20.81
CA GLY A 253 5.07 -0.97 21.51
C GLY A 253 4.49 -2.24 22.12
N ASN A 254 3.27 -2.63 21.74
CA ASN A 254 2.55 -3.75 22.35
C ASN A 254 2.37 -4.90 21.37
N TYR A 255 2.48 -6.13 21.86
CA TYR A 255 2.02 -7.35 21.18
C TYR A 255 0.71 -7.81 21.84
N VAL A 256 -0.29 -8.16 21.03
CA VAL A 256 -1.62 -8.57 21.52
C VAL A 256 -2.00 -9.92 20.89
N SER A 257 -1.90 -10.99 21.66
CA SER A 257 -2.44 -12.29 21.25
C SER A 257 -3.89 -12.43 21.68
N GLY A 258 -4.70 -13.08 20.86
CA GLY A 258 -6.10 -13.37 21.18
C GLY A 258 -6.88 -13.79 19.95
N ASN A 259 -8.08 -14.34 20.16
CA ASN A 259 -8.98 -14.70 19.08
C ASN A 259 -9.86 -13.49 18.73
N SER A 260 -9.50 -12.78 17.67
CA SER A 260 -10.28 -11.66 17.16
C SER A 260 -10.48 -11.78 15.65
N HIS A 261 -11.62 -11.29 15.15
CA HIS A 261 -11.85 -11.16 13.71
C HIS A 261 -11.22 -9.86 13.20
N VAL A 262 -10.75 -9.87 11.95
CA VAL A 262 -10.18 -8.68 11.28
C VAL A 262 -11.12 -7.48 11.34
N ASN A 263 -12.44 -7.68 11.28
CA ASN A 263 -13.45 -6.64 11.43
C ASN A 263 -13.31 -5.84 12.74
N LYS A 264 -12.97 -6.51 13.86
CA LYS A 264 -12.75 -5.82 15.14
C LYS A 264 -11.45 -5.01 15.14
N ILE A 265 -10.42 -5.47 14.41
CA ILE A 265 -9.19 -4.72 14.20
C ILE A 265 -9.52 -3.45 13.39
N LEU A 266 -10.30 -3.58 12.33
CA LEU A 266 -10.72 -2.46 11.48
C LEU A 266 -11.66 -1.48 12.22
N ASN A 267 -12.53 -1.95 13.10
CA ASN A 267 -13.27 -1.12 14.07
C ASN A 267 -12.32 -0.28 14.94
N THR A 268 -11.26 -0.91 15.44
CA THR A 268 -10.24 -0.26 16.28
C THR A 268 -9.50 0.82 15.49
N VAL A 269 -9.06 0.49 14.26
CA VAL A 269 -8.39 1.44 13.36
C VAL A 269 -9.31 2.63 13.03
N GLY A 270 -10.56 2.35 12.63
CA GLY A 270 -11.54 3.39 12.32
C GLY A 270 -11.83 4.31 13.52
N THR A 271 -12.04 3.72 14.70
CA THR A 271 -12.19 4.48 15.95
C THR A 271 -10.97 5.34 16.24
N ALA A 272 -9.77 4.78 16.08
CA ALA A 272 -8.52 5.47 16.39
C ALA A 272 -8.27 6.69 15.50
N VAL A 273 -8.71 6.65 14.24
CA VAL A 273 -8.64 7.78 13.32
C VAL A 273 -9.87 8.70 13.37
N GLY A 274 -10.76 8.49 14.34
CA GLY A 274 -11.88 9.37 14.66
C GLY A 274 -13.20 9.05 13.96
N VAL A 275 -13.32 7.90 13.29
CA VAL A 275 -14.62 7.42 12.77
C VAL A 275 -15.48 6.96 13.95
N LYS A 276 -16.75 7.35 13.93
CA LYS A 276 -17.72 7.06 14.99
C LYS A 276 -18.87 6.22 14.46
N ASN A 277 -19.50 5.45 15.34
CA ASN A 277 -20.78 4.81 15.04
C ASN A 277 -21.92 5.87 15.00
N ALA A 278 -23.13 5.43 14.63
CA ALA A 278 -24.30 6.31 14.49
C ALA A 278 -24.69 7.04 15.80
N GLN A 279 -24.30 6.48 16.95
CA GLN A 279 -24.56 7.02 18.29
C GLN A 279 -23.44 7.96 18.76
N GLY A 280 -22.41 8.21 17.93
CA GLY A 280 -21.29 9.07 18.24
C GLY A 280 -20.22 8.43 19.14
N GLY A 281 -20.32 7.12 19.40
CA GLY A 281 -19.35 6.30 20.12
C GLY A 281 -18.30 5.67 19.19
N PRO A 282 -17.46 4.75 19.71
CA PRO A 282 -16.49 3.98 18.92
C PRO A 282 -17.14 3.26 17.74
N LEU A 283 -16.40 3.13 16.63
CA LEU A 283 -16.83 2.32 15.50
C LEU A 283 -16.91 0.84 15.94
N ASP A 284 -18.05 0.21 15.74
CA ASP A 284 -18.36 -1.15 16.19
C ASP A 284 -18.95 -2.06 15.10
N ASN A 285 -19.21 -1.52 13.90
CA ASN A 285 -19.96 -2.18 12.84
C ASN A 285 -19.20 -2.32 11.50
N PHE A 286 -17.86 -2.23 11.52
CA PHE A 286 -17.05 -2.47 10.33
C PHE A 286 -17.26 -3.90 9.83
N GLY A 287 -17.77 -4.05 8.61
CA GLY A 287 -18.08 -5.35 8.02
C GLY A 287 -19.25 -6.08 8.70
N ASP A 288 -20.15 -5.36 9.37
CA ASP A 288 -21.33 -5.95 10.02
C ASP A 288 -22.21 -6.69 9.00
N LYS A 289 -22.51 -7.93 9.38
CA LYS A 289 -23.13 -8.98 8.62
C LYS A 289 -24.62 -9.18 9.03
N ASP A 290 -25.13 -8.51 10.05
CA ASP A 290 -26.59 -8.35 10.19
C ASP A 290 -27.10 -7.12 9.40
N LEU A 291 -26.14 -6.53 8.67
CA LEU A 291 -26.21 -5.84 7.38
C LEU A 291 -25.56 -6.66 6.21
N VAL A 292 -25.20 -7.96 6.37
CA VAL A 292 -24.79 -9.01 5.36
C VAL A 292 -24.77 -10.49 5.90
N ALA A 293 -25.85 -11.27 5.78
CA ALA A 293 -25.92 -12.76 5.80
C ALA A 293 -25.21 -13.64 6.88
N GLU A 294 -25.94 -14.66 7.33
CA GLU A 294 -25.53 -15.73 8.25
C GLU A 294 -24.25 -16.48 7.87
N ASN A 295 -23.47 -16.78 8.91
CA ASN A 295 -22.35 -17.73 8.91
C ASN A 295 -22.77 -19.08 8.33
N LYS A 296 -22.00 -19.63 7.39
CA LYS A 296 -22.01 -21.08 7.17
C LYS A 296 -20.91 -21.86 7.88
N ASP A 297 -19.75 -21.29 8.23
CA ASP A 297 -18.67 -22.17 8.76
C ASP A 297 -17.81 -21.62 9.93
N GLY A 298 -18.18 -20.49 10.55
CA GLY A 298 -17.80 -20.19 11.94
C GLY A 298 -16.31 -20.27 12.34
N LYS A 299 -15.36 -19.99 11.44
CA LYS A 299 -13.92 -19.94 11.76
C LYS A 299 -13.22 -18.80 11.02
N ALA A 300 -12.63 -17.89 11.79
CA ALA A 300 -11.50 -17.04 11.38
C ALA A 300 -10.93 -16.37 12.64
N ALA A 301 -9.79 -16.86 13.15
CA ALA A 301 -9.05 -16.23 14.24
C ALA A 301 -7.88 -15.41 13.65
N GLY A 302 -7.73 -14.13 13.97
CA GLY A 302 -6.55 -13.32 13.65
C GLY A 302 -5.72 -13.02 14.89
N THR A 303 -4.39 -12.98 14.75
CA THR A 303 -3.44 -12.61 15.82
C THR A 303 -2.92 -11.19 15.56
N ILE A 304 -2.92 -10.30 16.55
CA ILE A 304 -2.39 -8.93 16.41
C ILE A 304 -0.89 -8.95 16.77
N ALA A 305 -0.03 -8.74 15.78
CA ALA A 305 1.41 -8.70 15.97
C ALA A 305 1.91 -7.25 15.99
N ALA A 306 2.37 -6.79 17.16
CA ALA A 306 3.20 -5.60 17.37
C ALA A 306 2.66 -4.25 16.83
N MET A 307 2.31 -3.34 17.73
CA MET A 307 2.26 -1.92 17.37
C MET A 307 3.68 -1.35 17.34
N LEU A 308 4.16 -0.85 16.20
CA LEU A 308 5.50 -0.29 16.05
C LEU A 308 5.50 1.23 16.18
N LYS A 309 6.60 1.79 16.71
CA LYS A 309 6.84 3.23 16.82
C LYS A 309 7.70 3.71 15.67
#